data_AF-F8IIB0-F1
#
_entry.id   AF-F8IIB0-F1
#
_cell.length_a   1.000
_cell.length_b   1.000
_cell.length_c   1.000
_cell.angle_alpha   90.00
_cell.angle_beta   90.00
_cell.angle_gamma   90.00
#
_symmetry.space_group_name_H-M   'P 1'
#
loop_
_entity.id
_entity.type
_entity.pdbx_description
1 polymer ?
#
loop_
_entity_poly.entity_id
_entity_poly.type
_entity_poly.pdbx_seq_one_letter_code
_entity_poly.pdbx_strand_id
1 'polypeptide(L)'
;MFAYSGLKMLGRRDHVKRVYLSGPMTGLPHGNRPAFLEAAKALRARGLEVINPAEYGSPEDDWYAAMRRDIRMLMDADAVVTLPGWERSRGARLEVYVACQLNMPVYTLTACLRAAEEDLAKAPAIQLSLEL
;
A
#
# COMPACT_ATOMS: atom_id res chain seq x y z
N MET A 1 8.57 -25.99 -25.98
CA MET A 1 7.43 -25.35 -26.68
C MET A 1 6.18 -25.66 -25.88
N PHE A 2 5.84 -24.86 -24.88
CA PHE A 2 4.61 -25.06 -24.10
C PHE A 2 3.56 -24.07 -24.63
N ALA A 3 2.54 -24.61 -25.30
CA ALA A 3 1.42 -23.85 -25.82
C ALA A 3 0.45 -23.54 -24.67
N TYR A 4 0.33 -22.27 -24.29
CA TYR A 4 -0.80 -21.81 -23.48
C TYR A 4 -2.00 -21.59 -24.41
N SER A 5 -2.71 -22.68 -24.74
CA SER A 5 -4.03 -22.60 -25.34
C SER A 5 -5.06 -22.32 -24.25
N GLY A 6 -5.73 -21.17 -24.35
CA GLY A 6 -7.01 -20.95 -23.68
C GLY A 6 -6.95 -20.51 -22.21
N LEU A 7 -6.31 -19.37 -21.92
CA LEU A 7 -6.65 -18.63 -20.71
C LEU A 7 -7.95 -17.86 -20.99
N LYS A 8 -9.09 -18.45 -20.60
CA LYS A 8 -10.32 -17.67 -20.41
C LYS A 8 -9.96 -16.50 -19.50
N MET A 9 -10.24 -15.28 -19.97
CA MET A 9 -10.21 -14.06 -19.18
C MET A 9 -10.95 -14.34 -17.87
N LEU A 10 -10.19 -14.56 -16.79
CA LEU A 10 -10.78 -14.71 -15.47
C LEU A 10 -11.41 -13.35 -15.19
N GLY A 11 -12.74 -13.31 -15.15
CA GLY A 11 -13.50 -12.09 -15.00
C GLY A 11 -12.91 -11.24 -13.89
N ARG A 12 -12.82 -9.91 -14.13
CA ARG A 12 -12.61 -8.93 -13.07
C ARG A 12 -13.68 -9.25 -12.02
N ARG A 13 -13.29 -9.93 -10.94
CA ARG A 13 -14.11 -9.98 -9.75
C ARG A 13 -14.35 -8.49 -9.42
N ASP A 14 -15.55 -8.10 -9.03
CA ASP A 14 -15.79 -6.75 -8.52
C ASP A 14 -15.32 -6.69 -7.05
N HIS A 15 -14.03 -6.97 -6.83
CA HIS A 15 -13.46 -6.99 -5.48
C HIS A 15 -13.24 -5.54 -5.04
N VAL A 16 -13.82 -5.21 -3.89
CA VAL A 16 -13.42 -4.04 -3.12
C VAL A 16 -11.90 -4.07 -3.03
N LYS A 17 -11.24 -3.04 -3.59
CA LYS A 17 -9.78 -2.99 -3.61
C LYS A 17 -9.28 -2.85 -2.18
N ARG A 18 -8.46 -3.80 -1.73
CA ARG A 18 -7.78 -3.69 -0.45
C ARG A 18 -6.47 -2.94 -0.62
N VAL A 19 -6.29 -1.87 0.14
CA VAL A 19 -5.11 -1.01 0.06
C VAL A 19 -4.33 -1.03 1.37
N TYR A 20 -3.00 -1.10 1.25
CA TYR A 20 -2.09 -0.96 2.37
C TYR A 20 -1.60 0.49 2.49
N LEU A 21 -1.71 1.09 3.68
CA LEU A 21 -1.15 2.42 3.95
C LEU A 21 0.34 2.34 4.29
N SER A 22 1.16 3.09 3.56
CA SER A 22 2.60 3.17 3.76
C SER A 22 3.04 4.62 4.04
N GLY A 23 3.90 4.85 5.03
CA GLY A 23 4.29 6.20 5.40
C GLY A 23 5.37 6.29 6.49
N PRO A 24 5.91 7.49 6.77
CA PRO A 24 6.85 7.69 7.88
C PRO A 24 6.16 7.52 9.24
N MET A 25 6.84 6.89 10.18
CA MET A 25 6.40 6.77 11.59
C MET A 25 7.49 7.22 12.57
N THR A 26 8.70 6.67 12.43
CA THR A 26 9.83 6.94 13.33
C THR A 26 10.22 8.42 13.36
N GLY A 27 10.37 8.98 14.57
CA GLY A 27 10.77 10.37 14.78
C GLY A 27 9.66 11.40 14.60
N LEU A 28 8.42 10.99 14.31
CA LEU A 28 7.27 11.88 14.21
C LEU A 28 6.42 11.86 15.49
N PRO A 29 5.72 12.97 15.81
CA PRO A 29 4.80 13.03 16.95
C PRO A 29 3.79 11.87 16.92
N HIS A 30 3.64 11.19 18.05
CA HIS A 30 2.74 10.04 18.21
C HIS A 30 2.96 8.92 17.18
N GLY A 31 4.18 8.78 16.65
CA GLY A 31 4.50 7.81 15.60
C GLY A 31 3.72 8.04 14.30
N ASN A 32 3.31 9.28 14.02
CA ASN A 32 2.47 9.66 12.89
C ASN A 32 1.08 8.98 12.84
N ARG A 33 0.64 8.32 13.93
CA ARG A 33 -0.65 7.63 14.01
C ARG A 33 -1.84 8.50 13.58
N PRO A 34 -1.94 9.79 13.94
CA PRO A 34 -3.04 10.64 13.48
C PRO A 34 -3.16 10.72 11.95
N ALA A 35 -2.04 10.84 11.23
CA ALA A 35 -2.07 10.92 9.76
C ALA A 35 -2.53 9.61 9.11
N PHE A 36 -2.10 8.47 9.66
CA PHE A 36 -2.56 7.15 9.22
C PHE A 36 -4.05 6.95 9.46
N LEU A 37 -4.57 7.34 10.63
CA LEU A 37 -5.99 7.21 10.96
C LEU A 37 -6.87 8.09 10.07
N GLU A 38 -6.48 9.35 9.84
CA GLU A 38 -7.22 10.25 8.95
C GLU A 38 -7.21 9.76 7.50
N ALA A 39 -6.06 9.27 7.00
CA ALA A 39 -5.98 8.68 5.67
C ALA A 39 -6.85 7.43 5.55
N ALA A 40 -6.82 6.54 6.55
CA ALA A 40 -7.62 5.33 6.57
C ALA A 40 -9.11 5.66 6.57
N LYS A 41 -9.54 6.63 7.38
CA LYS A 41 -10.93 7.13 7.41
C LYS A 41 -11.35 7.68 6.04
N ALA A 42 -10.52 8.51 5.41
CA ALA A 42 -10.84 9.11 4.11
C ALA A 42 -10.96 8.05 2.98
N LEU A 43 -10.06 7.05 2.98
CA LEU A 43 -10.08 5.96 2.00
C LEU A 43 -11.25 4.99 2.25
N ARG A 44 -11.54 4.65 3.51
CA ARG A 44 -12.71 3.83 3.88
C ARG A 44 -14.03 4.51 3.49
N ALA A 45 -14.10 5.85 3.59
CA ALA A 45 -15.24 6.63 3.11
C ALA A 45 -15.43 6.59 1.58
N ARG A 46 -14.42 6.10 0.83
CA ARG A 46 -14.50 5.80 -0.61
C ARG A 46 -14.83 4.33 -0.90
N GLY A 47 -15.25 3.56 0.10
CA GLY A 47 -15.58 2.15 -0.07
C GLY A 47 -14.37 1.21 -0.16
N LEU A 48 -13.14 1.70 0.08
CA LEU A 48 -11.94 0.86 0.06
C LEU A 48 -11.76 0.09 1.38
N GLU A 49 -11.29 -1.15 1.28
CA GLU A 49 -10.76 -1.87 2.44
C GLU A 49 -9.34 -1.37 2.73
N VAL A 50 -9.08 -0.88 3.95
CA VAL A 50 -7.77 -0.29 4.29
C VAL A 50 -7.07 -1.10 5.36
N ILE A 51 -5.91 -1.65 5.00
CA ILE A 51 -4.92 -2.19 5.92
C ILE A 51 -4.05 -1.03 6.40
N ASN A 52 -4.10 -0.76 7.70
CA ASN A 52 -3.39 0.35 8.32
C ASN A 52 -2.40 -0.18 9.38
N PRO A 53 -1.07 -0.16 9.15
CA PRO A 53 -0.11 -0.67 10.11
C PRO A 53 -0.14 0.07 11.46
N ALA A 54 -0.61 1.33 11.47
CA ALA A 54 -0.76 2.11 12.70
C ALA A 54 -1.82 1.52 13.66
N GLU A 55 -2.70 0.64 13.21
CA GLU A 55 -3.72 -0.02 14.04
C GLU A 55 -3.18 -1.27 14.77
N TYR A 56 -2.03 -1.81 14.36
CA TYR A 56 -1.54 -3.13 14.81
C TYR A 56 -0.16 -3.11 15.48
N GLY A 57 0.51 -1.95 15.55
CA GLY A 57 1.84 -1.86 16.17
C GLY A 57 1.83 -2.05 17.69
N SER A 58 2.83 -2.76 18.22
CA SER A 58 3.10 -2.91 19.66
C SER A 58 4.24 -1.97 20.10
N PRO A 59 4.21 -1.43 21.33
CA PRO A 59 5.36 -0.71 21.91
C PRO A 59 6.62 -1.56 22.10
N GLU A 60 6.46 -2.89 22.14
CA GLU A 60 7.55 -3.84 22.39
C GLU A 60 8.33 -4.23 21.12
N ASP A 61 7.79 -3.90 19.94
CA ASP A 61 8.43 -4.27 18.69
C ASP A 61 9.70 -3.44 18.45
N ASP A 62 10.80 -4.13 18.20
CA ASP A 62 11.91 -3.50 17.51
C ASP A 62 11.54 -3.23 16.04
N TRP A 63 12.40 -2.47 15.35
CA TRP A 63 12.15 -2.12 13.95
C TRP A 63 12.00 -3.36 13.04
N TYR A 64 12.73 -4.46 13.32
CA TYR A 64 12.70 -5.66 12.48
C TYR A 64 11.43 -6.49 12.71
N ALA A 65 10.98 -6.61 13.96
CA ALA A 65 9.71 -7.26 14.31
C ALA A 65 8.54 -6.50 13.70
N ALA A 66 8.53 -5.16 13.85
CA ALA A 66 7.54 -4.31 13.23
C ALA A 66 7.52 -4.49 11.70
N MET A 67 8.68 -4.39 11.05
CA MET A 67 8.75 -4.52 9.59
C MET A 67 8.32 -5.90 9.08
N ARG A 68 8.62 -7.00 9.79
CA ARG A 68 8.16 -8.34 9.39
C ARG A 68 6.64 -8.47 9.44
N ARG A 69 6.01 -7.93 10.48
CA ARG A 69 4.54 -7.87 10.57
C ARG A 69 3.97 -7.02 9.45
N ASP A 70 4.53 -5.83 9.24
CA ASP A 70 4.05 -4.86 8.27
C ASP A 70 4.15 -5.40 6.82
N ILE A 71 5.24 -6.11 6.48
CA ILE A 71 5.34 -6.83 5.20
C ILE A 71 4.28 -7.95 5.10
N ARG A 72 4.02 -8.69 6.17
CA ARG A 72 2.96 -9.72 6.14
C ARG A 72 1.59 -9.11 5.86
N MET A 73 1.28 -7.98 6.49
CA MET A 73 0.04 -7.23 6.26
C MET A 73 -0.02 -6.67 4.84
N LEU A 74 1.11 -6.20 4.28
CA LEU A 74 1.20 -5.72 2.91
C LEU A 74 0.83 -6.83 1.90
N MET A 75 1.20 -8.08 2.15
CA MET A 75 0.90 -9.21 1.25
C MET A 75 -0.59 -9.53 1.13
N ASP A 76 -1.42 -9.05 2.07
CA ASP A 76 -2.87 -9.22 2.00
C ASP A 76 -3.56 -8.11 1.18
N ALA A 77 -2.82 -7.11 0.68
CA ALA A 77 -3.36 -5.98 -0.10
C ALA A 77 -3.21 -6.16 -1.61
N ASP A 78 -4.06 -5.45 -2.38
CA ASP A 78 -4.00 -5.38 -3.84
C ASP A 78 -3.13 -4.21 -4.33
N ALA A 79 -2.96 -3.17 -3.50
CA ALA A 79 -2.22 -1.96 -3.82
C ALA A 79 -1.66 -1.25 -2.57
N VAL A 80 -0.70 -0.36 -2.77
CA VAL A 80 -0.15 0.52 -1.73
C VAL A 80 -0.63 1.95 -1.93
N VAL A 81 -1.01 2.61 -0.83
CA VAL A 81 -1.27 4.06 -0.79
C VAL A 81 -0.25 4.71 0.13
N THR A 82 0.53 5.64 -0.42
CA THR A 82 1.60 6.32 0.31
C THR A 82 1.15 7.64 0.94
N LEU A 83 1.60 7.88 2.18
CA LEU A 83 1.49 9.16 2.88
C LEU A 83 2.64 10.10 2.49
N PRO A 84 2.46 11.43 2.63
CA PRO A 84 3.52 12.39 2.33
C PRO A 84 4.84 12.10 3.06
N GLY A 85 5.96 12.16 2.33
CA GLY A 85 7.29 11.93 2.88
C GLY A 85 7.70 10.46 3.00
N TRP A 86 6.93 9.52 2.43
CA TRP A 86 7.26 8.09 2.39
C TRP A 86 8.67 7.83 1.79
N GLU A 87 9.11 8.65 0.84
CA GLU A 87 10.41 8.53 0.17
C GLU A 87 11.58 8.61 1.15
N ARG A 88 11.38 9.33 2.27
CA ARG A 88 12.41 9.49 3.31
C ARG A 88 12.33 8.42 4.40
N SER A 89 11.23 7.67 4.48
CA SER A 89 11.03 6.61 5.47
C SER A 89 11.71 5.31 5.04
N ARG A 90 12.61 4.78 5.87
CA ARG A 90 13.28 3.49 5.62
C ARG A 90 12.27 2.34 5.45
N GLY A 91 11.25 2.28 6.29
CA GLY A 91 10.21 1.25 6.22
C GLY A 91 9.32 1.42 5.01
N ALA A 92 8.81 2.63 4.77
CA ALA A 92 7.90 2.89 3.66
C ALA A 92 8.56 2.65 2.28
N ARG A 93 9.84 3.01 2.13
CA ARG A 93 10.60 2.67 0.91
C ARG A 93 10.69 1.17 0.68
N LEU A 94 10.87 0.38 1.74
CA LEU A 94 10.94 -1.09 1.62
C LEU A 94 9.58 -1.66 1.19
N GLU A 95 8.50 -1.19 1.80
CA GLU A 95 7.13 -1.60 1.43
C GLU A 95 6.81 -1.27 -0.02
N VAL A 96 7.10 -0.04 -0.47
CA VAL A 96 6.91 0.38 -1.85
C VAL A 96 7.79 -0.44 -2.80
N TYR A 97 9.05 -0.71 -2.42
CA TYR A 97 9.92 -1.57 -3.22
C TYR A 97 9.31 -2.97 -3.41
N VAL A 98 8.89 -3.61 -2.33
CA VAL A 98 8.24 -4.94 -2.38
C VAL A 98 6.99 -4.89 -3.26
N ALA A 99 6.14 -3.87 -3.10
CA ALA A 99 4.95 -3.68 -3.93
C ALA A 99 5.31 -3.58 -5.42
N CYS A 100 6.31 -2.75 -5.78
CA CYS A 100 6.78 -2.64 -7.17
C CYS A 100 7.29 -3.98 -7.72
N GLN A 101 8.09 -4.74 -6.94
CA GLN A 101 8.62 -6.05 -7.38
C GLN A 101 7.52 -7.09 -7.60
N LEU A 102 6.39 -6.95 -6.91
CA LEU A 102 5.23 -7.83 -7.05
C LEU A 102 4.18 -7.32 -8.05
N ASN A 103 4.49 -6.25 -8.79
CA ASN A 103 3.54 -5.55 -9.69
C ASN A 103 2.26 -5.09 -8.98
N MET A 104 2.34 -4.79 -7.68
CA MET A 104 1.26 -4.14 -6.93
C MET A 104 1.29 -2.64 -7.24
N PRO A 105 0.16 -2.03 -7.66
CA PRO A 105 0.11 -0.60 -7.91
C PRO A 105 0.40 0.23 -6.66
N VAL A 106 1.10 1.34 -6.84
CA VAL A 106 1.45 2.29 -5.77
C VAL A 106 0.88 3.66 -6.10
N TYR A 107 0.03 4.20 -5.24
CA TYR A 107 -0.60 5.51 -5.40
C TYR A 107 -0.20 6.45 -4.27
N THR A 108 -0.12 7.74 -4.55
CA THR A 108 -0.13 8.73 -3.47
C THR A 108 -1.53 8.85 -2.89
N LEU A 109 -1.65 9.21 -1.61
CA LEU A 109 -2.95 9.46 -0.97
C LEU A 109 -3.80 10.45 -1.79
N THR A 110 -3.19 11.55 -2.25
CA THR A 110 -3.88 12.56 -3.06
C THR A 110 -4.40 11.99 -4.38
N ALA A 111 -3.60 11.16 -5.08
CA ALA A 111 -4.04 10.55 -6.34
C ALA A 111 -5.18 9.55 -6.09
N CYS A 112 -5.06 8.72 -5.06
CA CYS A 112 -6.08 7.74 -4.69
C CYS A 112 -7.42 8.41 -4.33
N LEU A 113 -7.37 9.51 -3.56
CA LEU A 113 -8.57 10.30 -3.22
C LEU A 113 -9.12 11.13 -4.40
N ARG A 114 -8.39 11.29 -5.50
CA ARG A 114 -8.88 12.03 -6.68
C ARG A 114 -9.42 11.12 -7.78
N ALA A 115 -9.01 9.85 -7.80
CA ALA A 115 -9.50 8.88 -8.78
C ALA A 115 -11.00 8.59 -8.58
N ALA A 116 -11.73 8.49 -9.69
CA ALA A 116 -13.04 7.81 -9.69
C ALA A 116 -12.82 6.31 -9.39
N GLU A 117 -13.78 5.64 -8.76
CA GLU A 117 -13.70 4.21 -8.36
C GLU A 117 -13.20 3.30 -9.50
N GLU A 118 -13.57 3.60 -10.73
CA GLU A 118 -13.28 2.81 -11.93
C GLU A 118 -11.84 3.00 -12.47
N ASP A 119 -11.11 4.00 -11.99
CA ASP A 119 -9.84 4.48 -12.56
C ASP A 119 -8.61 4.27 -11.67
N LEU A 120 -8.73 3.66 -10.47
CA LEU A 120 -7.51 3.33 -9.71
C LEU A 120 -6.54 2.49 -10.56
N ALA A 121 -7.05 1.53 -11.33
CA ALA A 121 -6.22 0.71 -12.23
C ALA A 121 -5.47 1.51 -13.32
N LYS A 122 -5.85 2.78 -13.56
CA LYS A 122 -5.23 3.68 -14.55
C LYS A 122 -4.43 4.82 -13.90
N ALA A 123 -4.54 5.02 -12.58
CA ALA A 123 -3.77 6.04 -11.89
C ALA A 123 -2.28 5.70 -11.96
N PRO A 124 -1.40 6.72 -12.14
CA PRO A 124 0.01 6.49 -12.40
C PRO A 124 0.65 5.76 -11.21
N ALA A 125 1.01 4.49 -11.44
CA ALA A 125 1.79 3.72 -10.49
C ALA A 125 3.25 4.19 -10.55
N ILE A 126 3.84 4.44 -9.39
CA ILE A 126 5.28 4.69 -9.31
C ILE A 126 5.97 3.33 -9.51
N GLN A 127 6.61 3.14 -10.67
CA GLN A 127 7.47 1.99 -10.92
C GLN A 127 8.91 2.44 -10.77
N LEU A 128 9.54 2.14 -9.63
CA LEU A 128 10.97 2.41 -9.44
C LEU A 128 11.76 1.29 -10.12
N SER A 129 12.38 1.55 -11.27
CA SER A 129 13.50 0.74 -11.75
C SER A 129 14.74 1.16 -10.98
N LEU A 130 15.06 0.43 -9.90
CA LEU A 130 16.36 0.54 -9.27
C LEU A 130 17.20 -0.62 -9.81
N GLU A 131 18.16 -0.30 -10.69
CA GLU A 131 19.30 -1.17 -10.92
C GLU A 131 20.02 -1.29 -9.57
N LEU A 132 19.98 -2.48 -8.97
CA LEU A 132 20.68 -2.82 -7.74
C LEU A 132 22.13 -3.19 -8.05
#